data_AF-A0A8B3NJB5-F1
#
_entry.id   AF-A0A8B3NJB5-F1
#
_cell.length_a   1.000
_cell.length_b   1.000
_cell.length_c   1.000
_cell.angle_alpha   90.00
_cell.angle_beta   90.00
_cell.angle_gamma   90.00
#
_symmetry.space_group_name_H-M   'P 1'
#
loop_
_entity.id
_entity.type
_entity.pdbx_description
1 polymer ?
#
loop_
_entity_poly.entity_id
_entity_poly.type
_entity_poly.pdbx_seq_one_letter_code
_entity_poly.pdbx_strand_id
1 'polypeptide(L)'
;TLIGIMLGHWAFAAPFTATSMIGFIALAGIIVRNSILLVDFIRHARGPDEPLVGVLLKAGAIRFKPILLTALAAMIGAAVILTDPIFQGLAISLLFGLASSTLLTVLVIPAIYVALRT
;
A
#
# COMPACT_ATOMS: atom_id res chain seq x y z
N THR A 1 -4.44 4.88 -4.15
CA THR A 1 -3.15 5.60 -4.18
C THR A 1 -3.25 6.94 -4.87
N LEU A 2 -3.60 7.01 -6.16
CA LEU A 2 -3.63 8.29 -6.91
C LEU A 2 -4.53 9.35 -6.23
N ILE A 3 -5.73 8.94 -5.81
CA ILE A 3 -6.66 9.80 -5.07
C ILE A 3 -5.99 10.37 -3.81
N GLY A 4 -5.31 9.51 -3.03
CA GLY A 4 -4.56 9.93 -1.84
C GLY A 4 -3.48 10.95 -2.16
N ILE A 5 -2.68 10.71 -3.20
CA ILE A 5 -1.61 11.63 -3.62
C ILE A 5 -2.17 13.00 -3.99
N MET A 6 -3.22 13.03 -4.82
CA MET A 6 -3.86 14.28 -5.22
C MET A 6 -4.44 15.04 -4.03
N LEU A 7 -5.09 14.33 -3.10
CA LEU A 7 -5.60 14.92 -1.86
C LEU A 7 -4.47 15.47 -0.98
N GLY A 8 -3.33 14.78 -0.89
CA GLY A 8 -2.16 15.23 -0.14
C GLY A 8 -1.56 16.52 -0.70
N HIS A 9 -1.35 16.58 -2.01
CA HIS A 9 -0.86 17.78 -2.69
C HIS A 9 -1.82 18.96 -2.54
N TRP A 10 -3.13 18.70 -2.62
CA TRP A 10 -4.14 19.71 -2.38
C TRP A 10 -4.13 20.22 -0.92
N ALA A 11 -4.04 19.31 0.07
CA ALA A 11 -4.02 19.65 1.49
C ALA A 11 -2.76 20.45 1.90
N PHE A 12 -1.62 20.18 1.28
CA PHE A 12 -0.36 20.89 1.52
C PHE A 12 -0.16 22.11 0.60
N ALA A 13 -1.14 22.43 -0.26
CA ALA A 13 -1.04 23.45 -1.30
C ALA A 13 0.25 23.36 -2.14
N ALA A 14 0.74 22.14 -2.37
CA ALA A 14 2.00 21.87 -3.05
C ALA A 14 1.73 21.45 -4.51
N PRO A 15 2.46 22.02 -5.49
CA PRO A 15 2.29 21.64 -6.89
C PRO A 15 2.72 20.19 -7.12
N PHE A 16 2.06 19.51 -8.07
CA PHE A 16 2.50 18.19 -8.51
C PHE A 16 3.74 18.33 -9.41
N THR A 17 4.89 17.95 -8.88
CA THR A 17 6.21 18.12 -9.51
C THR A 17 6.75 16.83 -10.12
N ALA A 18 7.88 16.93 -10.85
CA ALA A 18 8.63 15.76 -11.31
C ALA A 18 9.04 14.82 -10.15
N THR A 19 9.44 15.36 -9.00
CA THR A 19 9.74 14.55 -7.80
C THR A 19 8.50 13.83 -7.26
N SER A 20 7.32 14.43 -7.41
CA SER A 20 6.03 13.79 -7.09
C SER A 20 5.75 12.56 -7.97
N MET A 21 6.13 12.60 -9.26
CA MET A 21 6.01 11.46 -10.17
C MET A 21 6.94 10.31 -9.78
N ILE A 22 8.16 10.60 -9.32
CA ILE A 22 9.08 9.58 -8.81
C ILE A 22 8.42 8.84 -7.63
N GLY A 23 7.82 9.58 -6.69
CA GLY A 23 7.07 9.01 -5.57
C GLY A 23 5.90 8.13 -6.02
N PHE A 24 5.15 8.56 -7.04
CA PHE A 24 4.06 7.77 -7.62
C PHE A 24 4.55 6.44 -8.23
N ILE A 25 5.64 6.48 -9.00
CA ILE A 25 6.23 5.27 -9.62
C ILE A 25 6.75 4.32 -8.54
N ALA A 26 7.42 4.84 -7.51
CA ALA A 26 7.89 4.03 -6.38
C ALA A 26 6.74 3.32 -5.67
N LEU A 27 5.62 4.02 -5.42
CA LEU A 27 4.39 3.47 -4.87
C LEU A 27 3.80 2.34 -5.74
N ALA A 28 3.78 2.52 -7.05
CA ALA A 28 3.34 1.49 -7.98
C ALA A 28 4.22 0.23 -7.86
N GLY A 29 5.54 0.39 -7.76
CA GLY A 29 6.48 -0.70 -7.53
C GLY A 29 6.21 -1.48 -6.23
N ILE A 30 5.95 -0.77 -5.12
CA ILE A 30 5.60 -1.39 -3.84
C ILE A 30 4.32 -2.23 -3.97
N ILE A 31 3.29 -1.71 -4.64
CA ILE A 31 2.02 -2.40 -4.83
C ILE A 31 2.18 -3.65 -5.71
N VAL A 32 2.87 -3.52 -6.83
CA VAL A 32 3.14 -4.65 -7.74
C VAL A 32 3.91 -5.74 -7.01
N ARG A 33 4.96 -5.38 -6.26
CA ARG A 33 5.75 -6.32 -5.45
C ARG A 33 4.89 -7.05 -4.42
N ASN A 34 4.03 -6.33 -3.71
CA ASN A 34 3.15 -6.92 -2.70
C ASN A 34 2.11 -7.86 -3.34
N SER A 35 1.60 -7.51 -4.52
CA SER A 35 0.65 -8.32 -5.28
C SER A 35 1.29 -9.61 -5.82
N ILE A 36 2.50 -9.51 -6.39
CA ILE A 36 3.27 -10.68 -6.86
C ILE A 36 3.48 -11.65 -5.70
N LEU A 37 3.96 -11.17 -4.55
CA LEU A 37 4.21 -12.03 -3.39
C LEU A 37 2.93 -12.69 -2.84
N LEU A 38 1.79 -12.01 -2.91
CA LEU A 38 0.51 -12.59 -2.51
C LEU A 38 0.07 -13.69 -3.48
N VAL A 39 0.11 -13.42 -4.79
CA VAL A 39 -0.25 -14.39 -5.84
C VAL A 39 0.67 -15.60 -5.82
N ASP A 40 1.97 -15.37 -5.63
CA ASP A 40 2.97 -16.43 -5.54
C ASP A 40 2.74 -17.32 -4.32
N PHE A 41 2.41 -16.72 -3.18
CA PHE A 41 2.04 -17.46 -1.97
C PHE A 41 0.77 -18.30 -2.20
N ILE A 42 -0.26 -17.74 -2.84
CA ILE A 42 -1.50 -18.49 -3.15
C ILE A 42 -1.20 -19.67 -4.08
N ARG A 43 -0.34 -19.48 -5.09
CA ARG A 43 0.04 -20.54 -6.04
C ARG A 43 0.80 -21.68 -5.35
N HIS A 44 1.68 -21.37 -4.41
CA HIS A 44 2.46 -22.37 -3.67
C HIS A 44 1.72 -23.00 -2.49
N ALA A 45 0.79 -22.27 -1.87
CA ALA A 45 0.03 -22.76 -0.71
C ALA A 45 -1.20 -23.59 -1.10
N ARG A 46 -1.66 -23.52 -2.36
CA ARG A 46 -2.86 -24.25 -2.81
C ARG A 46 -2.58 -25.75 -2.95
N GLY A 47 -3.02 -26.53 -1.96
CA GLY A 47 -3.12 -27.98 -2.07
C GLY A 47 -4.27 -28.42 -3.01
N PRO A 48 -4.28 -29.70 -3.48
CA PRO A 48 -5.26 -30.20 -4.45
C PRO A 48 -6.73 -30.02 -4.03
N ASP A 49 -7.02 -30.12 -2.72
CA ASP A 49 -8.39 -30.13 -2.17
C ASP A 49 -8.73 -28.89 -1.31
N GLU A 50 -7.87 -27.86 -1.27
CA GLU A 50 -8.11 -26.70 -0.41
C GLU A 50 -8.99 -25.64 -1.12
N PRO A 51 -10.10 -25.20 -0.51
CA PRO A 51 -10.96 -24.18 -1.10
C PRO A 51 -10.22 -22.86 -1.27
N LEU A 52 -10.31 -22.26 -2.46
CA LEU A 52 -9.60 -21.03 -2.84
C LEU A 52 -9.78 -19.90 -1.80
N VAL A 53 -10.99 -19.77 -1.25
CA VAL A 53 -11.32 -18.79 -0.21
C VAL A 53 -10.47 -18.99 1.05
N GLY A 54 -10.31 -20.24 1.51
CA GLY A 54 -9.49 -20.55 2.70
C GLY A 54 -8.02 -20.19 2.51
N VAL A 55 -7.48 -20.50 1.33
CA VAL A 55 -6.09 -20.15 0.95
C VAL A 55 -5.91 -18.64 0.89
N LEU A 56 -6.86 -17.90 0.30
CA LEU A 56 -6.83 -16.44 0.21
C LEU A 56 -6.87 -15.78 1.60
N LEU A 57 -7.71 -16.26 2.51
CA LEU A 57 -7.82 -15.73 3.88
C LEU A 57 -6.51 -15.94 4.64
N LYS A 58 -5.92 -17.13 4.55
CA LYS A 58 -4.64 -17.46 5.19
C LYS A 58 -3.48 -16.64 4.61
N ALA A 59 -3.43 -16.51 3.28
CA ALA A 59 -2.44 -15.69 2.59
C ALA A 59 -2.54 -14.21 3.00
N GLY A 60 -3.76 -13.66 3.03
CA GLY A 60 -4.02 -12.29 3.46
C GLY A 60 -3.58 -12.03 4.89
N ALA A 61 -3.92 -12.94 5.82
CA ALA A 61 -3.56 -12.81 7.24
C ALA A 61 -2.04 -12.82 7.47
N ILE A 62 -1.31 -13.71 6.79
CA ILE A 62 0.16 -13.83 6.93
C ILE A 62 0.87 -12.60 6.35
N ARG A 63 0.38 -12.09 5.22
CA ARG A 63 1.03 -11.00 4.47
C ARG A 63 0.69 -9.61 4.98
N PHE A 64 -0.39 -9.46 5.75
CA PHE A 64 -0.83 -8.18 6.29
C PHE A 64 0.26 -7.47 7.10
N LYS A 65 0.87 -8.17 8.07
CA LYS A 65 1.86 -7.58 8.99
C LYS A 65 3.14 -7.12 8.25
N PRO A 66 3.73 -7.91 7.34
CA PRO A 66 4.82 -7.44 6.48
C PRO A 66 4.45 -6.24 5.60
N ILE A 67 3.28 -6.24 4.95
CA ILE A 67 2.83 -5.13 4.09
C ILE A 67 2.72 -3.85 4.91
N LEU A 68 2.12 -3.92 6.10
CA LEU A 68 1.98 -2.78 7.00
C LEU A 68 3.33 -2.21 7.44
N LEU A 69 4.29 -3.08 7.81
CA LEU A 69 5.64 -2.66 8.20
C LEU A 69 6.36 -1.93 7.06
N THR A 70 6.26 -2.43 5.83
CA THR A 70 6.88 -1.75 4.67
C THR A 70 6.25 -0.39 4.38
N ALA A 71 4.93 -0.27 4.49
CA ALA A 71 4.23 0.99 4.31
C ALA A 71 4.63 2.00 5.40
N LEU A 72 4.67 1.58 6.67
CA LEU A 72 5.08 2.43 7.80
C LEU A 72 6.52 2.92 7.65
N ALA A 73 7.46 2.03 7.31
CA ALA A 73 8.86 2.40 7.11
C ALA A 73 9.02 3.47 6.02
N ALA A 74 8.32 3.31 4.90
CA ALA A 74 8.35 4.28 3.81
C ALA A 74 7.69 5.61 4.19
N MET A 75 6.57 5.60 4.93
CA MET A 75 5.93 6.82 5.43
C MET A 75 6.81 7.58 6.42
N ILE A 76 7.49 6.88 7.33
CA ILE A 76 8.44 7.49 8.28
C ILE A 76 9.60 8.14 7.50
N GLY A 77 10.17 7.43 6.52
CA GLY A 77 11.22 7.99 5.67
C GLY A 77 10.75 9.24 4.90
N ALA A 78 9.55 9.19 4.33
CA ALA A 78 8.94 10.32 3.64
C ALA A 78 8.68 11.52 4.57
N ALA A 79 8.34 11.28 5.83
CA ALA A 79 8.11 12.35 6.81
C ALA A 79 9.38 13.16 7.09
N VAL A 80 10.56 12.52 7.09
CA VAL A 80 11.85 13.19 7.34
C VAL A 80 12.21 14.18 6.21
N ILE A 81 11.89 13.83 4.96
CA ILE A 81 12.21 14.66 3.79
C ILE A 81 11.09 15.65 3.40
N LEU A 82 10.00 15.69 4.18
CA LEU A 82 8.83 16.52 3.88
C LEU A 82 9.15 18.03 3.93
N THR A 83 10.11 18.43 4.76
CA THR A 83 10.52 19.83 4.93
C THR A 83 11.49 20.32 3.85
N ASP A 84 12.02 19.42 3.01
CA ASP A 84 12.94 19.79 1.94
C ASP A 84 12.16 20.26 0.69
N PRO A 85 12.31 21.51 0.24
CA PRO A 85 11.58 22.05 -0.92
C PRO A 85 11.77 21.26 -2.22
N ILE A 86 12.91 20.59 -2.39
CA ILE A 86 13.23 19.84 -3.61
C ILE A 86 12.47 18.51 -3.63
N PHE A 87 12.46 17.81 -2.49
CA PHE A 87 11.88 16.47 -2.35
C PHE A 87 10.47 16.47 -1.76
N GLN A 88 9.92 17.64 -1.40
CA GLN A 88 8.60 17.79 -0.81
C GLN A 88 7.52 17.06 -1.63
N GLY A 89 7.53 17.20 -2.95
CA GLY A 89 6.57 16.52 -3.83
C GLY A 89 6.65 14.99 -3.76
N LEU A 90 7.86 14.43 -3.69
CA LEU A 90 8.09 12.99 -3.50
C LEU A 90 7.58 12.54 -2.13
N ALA A 91 7.88 13.31 -1.09
CA ALA A 91 7.48 13.05 0.28
C ALA A 91 5.95 12.99 0.41
N ILE A 92 5.24 14.01 -0.09
CA ILE A 92 3.78 14.07 -0.06
C ILE A 92 3.17 12.89 -0.83
N SER A 93 3.69 12.60 -2.03
CA SER A 93 3.23 11.46 -2.83
C SER A 93 3.34 10.13 -2.07
N LEU A 94 4.51 9.85 -1.47
CA LEU A 94 4.71 8.62 -0.70
C LEU A 94 3.80 8.58 0.52
N LEU A 95 3.77 9.65 1.30
CA LEU A 95 3.09 9.70 2.59
C LEU A 95 1.58 9.57 2.43
N PHE A 96 0.97 10.39 1.57
CA PHE A 96 -0.48 10.34 1.32
C PHE A 96 -0.90 9.18 0.43
N GLY A 97 -0.09 8.80 -0.54
CA GLY A 97 -0.35 7.65 -1.40
C GLY A 97 -0.38 6.35 -0.60
N LEU A 98 0.59 6.14 0.28
CA LEU A 98 0.64 4.98 1.17
C LEU A 98 -0.42 5.07 2.26
N ALA A 99 -0.64 6.23 2.89
CA ALA A 99 -1.66 6.37 3.93
C ALA A 99 -3.06 6.05 3.38
N SER A 100 -3.44 6.62 2.24
CA SER A 100 -4.72 6.32 1.59
C SER A 100 -4.84 4.84 1.22
N SER A 101 -3.80 4.26 0.62
CA SER A 101 -3.83 2.85 0.21
C SER A 101 -3.89 1.90 1.41
N THR A 102 -3.14 2.20 2.47
CA THR A 102 -3.05 1.40 3.69
C THR A 102 -4.36 1.49 4.45
N LEU A 103 -4.96 2.69 4.59
CA LEU A 103 -6.26 2.85 5.24
C LEU A 103 -7.33 2.02 4.54
N LEU A 104 -7.41 2.07 3.20
CA LEU A 104 -8.32 1.22 2.45
C LEU A 104 -8.00 -0.27 2.67
N THR A 105 -6.73 -0.67 2.60
CA THR A 105 -6.34 -2.09 2.73
C THR A 105 -6.63 -2.65 4.12
N VAL A 106 -6.32 -1.89 5.18
CA VAL A 106 -6.56 -2.25 6.58
C VAL A 106 -8.05 -2.33 6.90
N LEU A 107 -8.91 -1.57 6.21
CA LEU A 107 -10.36 -1.62 6.44
C LEU A 107 -11.06 -2.67 5.58
N VAL A 108 -10.61 -2.83 4.33
CA VAL A 108 -11.19 -3.76 3.36
C VAL A 108 -10.83 -5.22 3.66
N ILE A 109 -9.60 -5.52 4.07
CA ILE A 109 -9.19 -6.90 4.36
C ILE A 109 -10.00 -7.53 5.52
N PRO A 110 -10.17 -6.87 6.68
CA PRO A 110 -11.01 -7.39 7.75
C PRO A 110 -12.49 -7.49 7.36
N ALA A 111 -13.01 -6.52 6.61
CA ALA A 111 -14.40 -6.55 6.14
C ALA A 111 -14.66 -7.75 5.23
N ILE A 112 -13.75 -8.04 4.30
CA ILE A 112 -13.81 -9.24 3.45
C ILE A 112 -13.71 -10.52 4.31
N TYR A 113 -12.82 -10.54 5.31
CA TYR A 113 -12.70 -11.68 6.22
C TYR A 113 -13.98 -11.96 7.00
N VAL A 114 -14.63 -10.92 7.55
CA VAL A 114 -15.91 -11.05 8.28
C VAL A 114 -17.03 -11.48 7.33
N ALA A 115 -17.15 -10.85 6.16
CA ALA A 115 -18.20 -11.15 5.20
C ALA A 115 -18.13 -12.57 4.62
N LEU A 116 -16.94 -13.16 4.47
CA LEU A 116 -16.77 -14.53 3.96
C LEU A 116 -16.87 -15.60 5.05
N ARG A 117 -16.80 -15.22 6.34
CA ARG A 117 -16.91 -16.14 7.48
C ARG A 117 -18.31 -16.17 8.10
N THR A 118 -19.21 -15.30 7.65
CA THR A 118 -20.63 -15.26 8.04
C THR A 118 -21.45 -16.01 6.98
#